data_AF-A0A2L2YZ73-F1
#
_entry.id   AF-A0A2L2YZ73-F1
#
_cell.length_a   1.000
_cell.length_b   1.000
_cell.length_c   1.000
_cell.angle_alpha   90.00
_cell.angle_beta   90.00
_cell.angle_gamma   90.00
#
_symmetry.space_group_name_H-M   'P 1'
#
loop_
_entity.id
_entity.type
_entity.pdbx_description
1 polymer ?
#
loop_
_entity_poly.entity_id
_entity_poly.type
_entity_poly.pdbx_seq_one_letter_code
_entity_poly.pdbx_strand_id
1 'polypeptide(L)'
;ALLTSGNSNFVLINTAIIYIQDSHNKKIPLRAVLDSAAQSNFICSEAANILGIKKEKINIPISGLNDSSFSVKSYMTTRLSNLNDDFKR
;
A
#
# COMPACT_ATOMS: atom_id res chain seq x y z
N ALA A 1 -5.35 -6.16 24.88
CA ALA A 1 -5.92 -4.88 25.35
C ALA A 1 -4.78 -3.88 25.50
N LEU A 2 -4.82 -2.74 24.80
CA LEU A 2 -3.92 -1.64 25.13
C LEU A 2 -4.46 -0.99 26.40
N LEU A 3 -3.75 -1.13 27.51
CA LEU A 3 -4.04 -0.40 28.74
C LEU A 3 -3.26 0.91 28.69
N THR A 4 -3.94 2.05 28.67
CA THR A 4 -3.28 3.36 28.74
C THR A 4 -3.97 4.22 29.80
N SER A 5 -3.31 4.39 30.94
CA SER A 5 -3.66 5.39 31.95
C SER A 5 -3.08 6.74 31.51
N GLY A 6 -3.88 7.55 30.83
CA GLY A 6 -3.51 8.91 30.41
C GLY A 6 -4.29 9.33 29.17
N ASN A 7 -4.78 10.58 29.15
CA ASN A 7 -5.62 11.18 28.11
C ASN A 7 -4.82 11.39 26.81
N SER A 8 -4.47 10.29 26.14
CA SER A 8 -3.69 10.24 24.91
C SER A 8 -4.60 9.75 23.80
N ASN A 9 -4.92 10.63 22.86
CA ASN A 9 -5.72 10.30 21.69
C ASN A 9 -4.91 9.41 20.76
N PHE A 10 -5.03 8.09 20.93
CA PHE A 10 -4.49 7.13 19.98
C PHE A 10 -5.43 7.02 18.79
N VAL A 11 -4.93 7.38 17.61
CA VAL A 11 -5.61 7.09 16.34
C VAL A 11 -5.17 5.71 15.89
N LEU A 12 -6.10 4.76 15.89
CA LEU A 12 -5.88 3.44 15.30
C LEU A 12 -5.99 3.55 13.78
N ILE A 13 -4.94 3.14 13.08
CA ILE A 13 -4.94 3.01 11.62
C ILE A 13 -5.25 1.57 11.26
N ASN A 14 -6.31 1.35 10.49
CA ASN A 14 -6.64 0.02 9.99
C ASN A 14 -5.58 -0.46 9.01
N THR A 15 -5.07 -1.67 9.25
CA THR A 15 -4.10 -2.31 8.37
C THR A 15 -4.50 -3.75 8.08
N ALA A 16 -4.05 -4.28 6.95
CA ALA A 16 -4.25 -5.67 6.57
C ALA A 16 -2.94 -6.27 6.05
N ILE A 17 -2.78 -7.57 6.27
CA ILE A 17 -1.79 -8.34 5.52
C ILE A 17 -2.42 -8.75 4.19
N ILE A 18 -1.82 -8.29 3.11
CA ILE A 18 -2.21 -8.61 1.74
C ILE A 18 -1.11 -9.42 1.07
N TYR A 19 -1.45 -10.24 0.09
CA TYR A 19 -0.50 -11.04 -0.68
C TYR A 19 -0.45 -10.50 -2.10
N ILE A 20 0.73 -10.01 -2.49
CA ILE A 20 0.99 -9.53 -3.85
C ILE A 20 1.84 -10.56 -4.58
N GLN A 21 1.52 -10.84 -5.84
CA GLN A 21 2.37 -11.69 -6.68
C GLN A 21 3.58 -10.90 -7.16
N ASP A 22 4.77 -11.45 -6.95
CA ASP A 22 6.03 -10.90 -7.48
C ASP A 22 6.24 -11.27 -8.95
N SER A 23 7.35 -10.81 -9.53
CA SER A 23 7.73 -11.12 -10.92
C SER A 23 8.00 -12.60 -11.21
N HIS A 24 8.10 -13.44 -10.18
CA HIS A 24 8.28 -14.89 -10.28
C HIS A 24 7.00 -15.67 -9.91
N ASN A 25 5.85 -14.99 -9.84
CA ASN A 25 4.55 -15.54 -9.43
C ASN A 25 4.50 -16.05 -7.98
N LYS A 26 5.45 -15.66 -7.13
CA LYS A 26 5.44 -15.99 -5.71
C LYS A 26 4.59 -14.97 -4.95
N LYS A 27 3.78 -15.45 -4.01
CA LYS A 27 3.02 -14.57 -3.09
C LYS A 27 3.94 -13.98 -2.04
N ILE A 28 4.02 -12.65 -2.02
CA ILE A 28 4.77 -11.88 -1.03
C ILE A 28 3.78 -11.20 -0.08
N PRO A 29 3.83 -11.50 1.23
CA PRO A 29 3.00 -10.82 2.22
C PRO A 29 3.50 -9.39 2.42
N LEU A 30 2.60 -8.42 2.33
CA LEU A 30 2.84 -7.01 2.63
C LEU A 30 1.80 -6.51 3.63
N ARG A 31 2.17 -5.53 4.45
CA ARG A 31 1.22 -4.80 5.30
C ARG A 31 0.75 -3.55 4.58
N ALA A 32 -0.55 -3.47 4.30
CA ALA A 32 -1.18 -2.31 3.70
C ALA A 32 -1.97 -1.53 4.74
N VAL A 33 -2.00 -0.20 4.58
CA VAL A 33 -2.95 0.68 5.27
C VAL A 33 -4.26 0.64 4.50
N LEU A 34 -5.37 0.47 5.21
CA LEU A 34 -6.72 0.49 4.64
C LEU A 34 -7.27 1.92 4.70
N ASP A 35 -7.08 2.65 3.61
CA ASP A 35 -7.56 4.02 3.46
C ASP A 35 -8.67 4.07 2.40
N SER A 36 -9.93 4.12 2.85
CA SER A 36 -11.09 4.23 1.95
C SER A 36 -11.30 5.65 1.41
N ALA A 37 -10.63 6.65 1.97
CA ALA A 37 -10.70 8.03 1.52
C ALA A 37 -9.65 8.35 0.44
N ALA A 38 -8.64 7.49 0.27
CA ALA A 38 -7.65 7.64 -0.79
C ALA A 38 -8.27 7.41 -2.18
N GLN A 39 -7.98 8.33 -3.11
CA GLN A 39 -8.38 8.17 -4.52
C GLN A 39 -7.46 7.22 -5.31
N SER A 40 -6.30 6.87 -4.75
CA SER A 40 -5.30 6.03 -5.39
C SER A 40 -4.55 5.17 -4.38
N ASN A 41 -4.00 4.05 -4.85
CA ASN A 41 -3.20 3.15 -4.04
C ASN A 41 -1.72 3.45 -4.22
N PHE A 42 -0.98 3.49 -3.11
CA PHE A 42 0.46 3.72 -3.11
C PHE A 42 1.22 2.54 -2.51
N ILE A 43 2.40 2.29 -3.06
CA ILE A 43 3.36 1.33 -2.53
C ILE A 43 4.69 2.04 -2.35
N CYS A 44 5.41 1.75 -1.26
CA CYS A 44 6.75 2.28 -1.08
C CYS A 44 7.72 1.67 -2.11
N SER A 45 8.74 2.43 -2.50
CA SER A 45 9.74 1.98 -3.48
C SER A 45 10.42 0.68 -3.07
N GLU A 46 10.62 0.46 -1.78
CA GLU A 46 11.26 -0.74 -1.24
C GLU A 46 10.41 -1.99 -1.43
N ALA A 47 9.10 -1.95 -1.11
CA ALA A 47 8.20 -3.06 -1.38
C ALA A 47 8.06 -3.30 -2.89
N ALA A 48 8.00 -2.25 -3.71
CA ALA A 48 7.98 -2.38 -5.17
C ALA A 48 9.27 -3.00 -5.73
N ASN A 49 10.43 -2.76 -5.09
CA ASN A 49 11.70 -3.39 -5.46
C ASN A 49 11.71 -4.87 -5.07
N ILE A 50 11.23 -5.22 -3.87
CA ILE A 50 11.10 -6.62 -3.42
C ILE A 50 10.25 -7.43 -4.41
N LEU A 51 9.16 -6.85 -4.89
CA LEU A 51 8.26 -7.52 -5.85
C LEU A 51 8.89 -7.73 -7.22
N GLY A 52 9.92 -6.96 -7.59
CA GLY A 52 10.61 -7.10 -8.88
C GLY A 52 9.73 -6.88 -10.12
N ILE A 53 8.51 -6.34 -9.96
CA ILE A 53 7.57 -6.12 -11.06
C ILE A 53 8.05 -4.95 -11.90
N LYS A 54 7.90 -5.07 -13.22
CA LYS A 54 8.20 -3.99 -14.15
C LYS A 54 7.38 -2.74 -13.81
N LYS A 55 8.09 -1.62 -13.67
CA LYS A 55 7.49 -0.30 -13.39
C LYS A 55 7.43 0.51 -14.67
N GLU A 56 6.29 1.12 -14.94
CA GLU A 56 6.12 2.03 -16.07
C GLU A 56 6.35 3.47 -15.62
N LYS A 57 7.14 4.21 -16.41
CA LYS A 57 7.44 5.61 -16.10
C LYS A 57 6.21 6.46 -16.35
N ILE A 58 5.87 7.28 -15.36
CA ILE A 58 4.81 8.28 -15.43
C ILE A 58 5.28 9.57 -14.78
N ASN A 59 4.53 10.64 -14.96
CA ASN A 59 4.77 11.89 -14.24
C ASN A 59 3.42 12.54 -13.94
N ILE A 60 2.76 12.02 -12.90
CA ILE A 60 1.43 12.48 -12.49
C ILE A 60 1.56 13.22 -11.15
N PRO A 61 1.17 14.50 -11.07
CA PRO A 61 1.11 15.22 -9.80
C PRO A 61 -0.03 14.67 -8.93
N ILE A 62 0.26 14.46 -7.65
CA ILE A 62 -0.69 14.06 -6.62
C ILE A 62 -0.72 15.16 -5.56
N SER A 63 -1.91 15.65 -5.26
CA SER A 63 -2.14 16.56 -4.14
C SER A 63 -2.18 15.76 -2.83
N GLY A 64 -1.36 16.18 -1.87
CA GLY A 64 -1.37 15.69 -0.50
C GLY A 64 -2.06 16.67 0.45
N LEU A 65 -1.87 16.44 1.74
CA LEU A 65 -2.40 17.32 2.79
C LEU A 65 -1.56 18.61 2.89
N ASN A 66 -2.14 19.67 3.46
CA ASN A 66 -1.48 20.96 3.70
C ASN A 66 -0.84 21.56 2.44
N ASP A 67 -1.57 21.55 1.32
CA ASP A 67 -1.12 22.07 0.03
C ASP A 67 0.17 21.42 -0.50
N SER A 68 0.56 20.27 0.05
CA SER A 68 1.68 19.50 -0.49
C SER A 68 1.28 18.90 -1.83
N SER A 69 2.23 18.84 -2.75
CA SER A 69 2.07 18.08 -3.99
C SER A 69 3.37 17.35 -4.30
N PHE A 70 3.24 16.13 -4.82
CA PHE A 70 4.38 15.34 -5.27
C PHE A 70 4.05 14.66 -6.58
N SER A 71 5.05 14.45 -7.43
CA SER A 71 4.85 13.73 -8.69
C SER A 71 5.22 12.26 -8.53
N VAL A 72 4.26 11.37 -8.77
CA VAL A 72 4.52 9.94 -8.92
C VAL A 72 5.32 9.72 -10.20
N LYS A 73 6.45 9.03 -10.08
CA LYS A 73 7.40 8.81 -11.19
C LYS A 73 7.24 7.46 -11.88
N SER A 74 6.54 6.53 -11.25
CA SER A 74 6.26 5.23 -11.82
C SER A 74 5.02 4.59 -11.23
N TYR A 75 4.34 3.75 -12.00
CA TYR A 75 3.30 2.85 -11.50
C TYR A 75 3.62 1.41 -11.89
N MET A 76 2.89 0.47 -11.28
CA MET A 76 2.97 -0.95 -11.61
C MET A 76 1.57 -1.55 -11.51
N THR A 77 1.31 -2.57 -12.33
CA THR A 77 0.12 -3.39 -12.24
C THR A 77 0.50 -4.71 -11.60
N THR A 78 -0.25 -5.13 -10.58
CA THR A 78 -0.04 -6.40 -9.90
C THR A 78 -1.37 -6.99 -9.44
N ARG A 79 -1.34 -8.25 -9.01
CA ARG A 79 -2.50 -8.95 -8.43
C ARG A 79 -2.39 -8.98 -6.93
N LEU A 80 -3.47 -8.61 -6.27
CA LEU A 80 -3.66 -8.66 -4.84
C LEU A 80 -4.53 -9.84 -4.48
N SER A 81 -4.22 -10.50 -3.37
CA SER A 81 -5.02 -11.58 -2.81
C SER A 81 -5.01 -11.57 -1.29
N ASN A 82 -5.99 -12.24 -0.69
CA ASN A 82 -5.87 -12.70 0.69
C ASN A 82 -5.04 -13.99 0.76
N LEU A 83 -4.81 -14.51 1.97
CA LEU A 83 -4.00 -15.73 2.17
C LEU A 83 -4.53 -16.93 1.36
N ASN A 84 -5.83 -17.15 1.43
CA ASN A 84 -6.50 -18.35 0.90
C ASN A 84 -6.97 -18.22 -0.54
N ASP A 85 -6.69 -17.10 -1.21
CA ASP A 85 -7.10 -16.85 -2.60
C ASP A 85 -8.62 -16.77 -2.86
N ASP A 86 -9.45 -16.69 -1.81
CA ASP A 86 -10.90 -16.48 -1.93
C ASP A 86 -11.27 -15.04 -2.33
N PHE A 87 -10.34 -14.10 -2.15
CA PHE A 87 -10.43 -12.73 -2.64
C PHE A 87 -9.20 -12.40 -3.50
N LYS A 88 -9.45 -11.90 -4.73
CA LYS A 88 -8.42 -11.51 -5.69
C LYS A 88 -8.82 -10.23 -6.42
N ARG A 89 -7.86 -9.33 -6.67
CA ARG A 89 -8.03 -8.05 -7.38
C ARG A 89 -6.82 -7.75 -8.25
#